data_AF-A0A2X3J5D8-F1
#
_entry.id   AF-A0A2X3J5D8-F1
#
_cell.length_a   1.000
_cell.length_b   1.000
_cell.length_c   1.000
_cell.angle_alpha   90.00
_cell.angle_beta   90.00
_cell.angle_gamma   90.00
#
_symmetry.space_group_name_H-M   'P 1'
#
loop_
_entity.id
_entity.type
_entity.pdbx_description
1 polymer ?
#
loop_
_entity_poly.entity_id
_entity_poly.type
_entity_poly.pdbx_seq_one_letter_code
_entity_poly.pdbx_strand_id
1 'polypeptide(L)'
;MPALLPDDFIPDVNTRLSFYKRIASAKGEHELDELKVELIDRFGLLPDAARNLLDIAALRQQAQKLGVRKIEGNEKGGTSNLRRKTTSIRCG
;
A
#
# COMPACT_ATOMS: atom_id res chain seq x y z
N MET A 1 -13.63 0.44 1.76
CA MET A 1 -12.70 0.99 2.77
C MET A 1 -12.17 2.32 2.26
N PRO A 2 -12.35 3.45 2.96
CA PRO A 2 -11.72 4.71 2.56
C PRO A 2 -10.21 4.60 2.78
N ALA A 3 -9.43 4.92 1.76
CA ALA A 3 -7.97 4.90 1.79
C ALA A 3 -7.45 6.24 1.28
N LEU A 4 -7.31 7.18 2.20
CA LEU A 4 -6.92 8.56 1.92
C LEU A 4 -6.27 9.19 3.16
N LEU A 5 -5.43 10.20 2.93
CA LEU A 5 -4.88 11.04 3.99
C LEU A 5 -5.85 12.19 4.26
N PRO A 6 -6.57 12.22 5.40
CA PRO A 6 -7.51 13.30 5.69
C PRO A 6 -6.78 14.63 5.90
N ASP A 7 -7.43 15.73 5.52
CA ASP A 7 -6.97 17.10 5.77
C ASP A 7 -6.86 17.43 7.27
N ASP A 8 -7.67 16.80 8.11
CA ASP A 8 -7.60 16.92 9.56
C ASP A 8 -6.29 16.37 10.15
N PHE A 9 -5.69 15.36 9.51
CA PHE A 9 -4.42 14.77 9.95
C PHE A 9 -3.20 15.51 9.40
N ILE A 10 -3.24 15.91 8.12
CA ILE A 10 -2.19 16.71 7.49
C ILE A 10 -2.85 17.95 6.88
N PRO A 11 -2.87 19.09 7.60
CA PRO A 11 -3.45 20.33 7.10
C PRO A 11 -2.63 20.94 5.97
N ASP A 12 -1.31 20.69 5.96
CA ASP A 12 -0.41 21.19 4.92
C ASP A 12 -0.50 20.36 3.64
N VAL A 13 -1.00 21.00 2.57
CA VAL A 13 -1.25 20.34 1.28
C VAL A 13 0.05 19.86 0.63
N ASN A 14 1.15 20.62 0.75
CA ASN A 14 2.44 20.26 0.17
C ASN A 14 3.00 19.00 0.82
N THR A 15 2.91 18.91 2.14
CA THR A 15 3.32 17.76 2.93
C THR A 15 2.48 16.54 2.58
N ARG A 16 1.15 16.69 2.51
CA ARG A 16 0.24 15.62 2.10
C ARG A 16 0.56 15.06 0.72
N LEU A 17 0.76 15.91 -0.28
CA LEU A 17 1.15 15.51 -1.63
C LEU A 17 2.51 14.80 -1.66
N SER A 18 3.45 15.27 -0.84
CA SER A 18 4.78 14.67 -0.72
C SER A 18 4.69 13.26 -0.12
N PHE A 19 3.92 13.07 0.96
CA PHE A 19 3.66 11.75 1.53
C PHE A 19 2.95 10.83 0.53
N TYR A 20 1.96 11.33 -0.20
CA TYR A 20 1.26 10.55 -1.21
C TYR A 20 2.22 10.02 -2.28
N LYS A 21 3.13 10.86 -2.77
CA LYS A 21 4.18 10.47 -3.72
C LYS A 21 5.17 9.47 -3.12
N ARG A 22 5.62 9.69 -1.89
CA ARG A 22 6.56 8.78 -1.20
C ARG A 22 5.94 7.40 -0.98
N ILE A 23 4.69 7.33 -0.52
CA ILE A 23 3.96 6.07 -0.33
C ILE A 23 3.77 5.34 -1.67
N ALA A 24 3.42 6.06 -2.74
CA ALA A 24 3.28 5.47 -4.07
C ALA A 24 4.62 4.99 -4.66
N SER A 25 5.74 5.62 -4.28
CA SER A 25 7.08 5.31 -4.78
C SER A 25 7.86 4.32 -3.91
N ALA A 26 7.41 4.04 -2.68
CA ALA A 26 8.05 3.11 -1.76
C ALA A 26 8.10 1.71 -2.39
N LYS A 27 9.27 1.06 -2.40
CA LYS A 27 9.52 -0.22 -3.09
C LYS A 27 9.51 -1.43 -2.14
N GLY A 28 9.18 -1.22 -0.88
CA GLY A 28 9.18 -2.25 0.13
C GLY A 28 8.38 -1.89 1.37
N GLU A 29 8.10 -2.92 2.16
CA GLU A 29 7.44 -2.79 3.46
C GLU A 29 8.27 -1.93 4.43
N HIS A 30 9.61 -2.00 4.35
CA HIS A 30 10.50 -1.21 5.19
C HIS A 30 10.33 0.30 4.96
N GLU A 31 10.33 0.77 3.71
CA GLU A 31 10.09 2.18 3.39
C GLU A 31 8.69 2.65 3.84
N LEU A 32 7.68 1.78 3.73
CA LEU A 32 6.33 2.10 4.21
C LEU A 32 6.27 2.16 5.74
N ASP A 33 7.02 1.31 6.44
CA ASP A 33 7.10 1.33 7.91
C ASP A 33 7.85 2.57 8.41
N GLU A 34 8.95 2.96 7.75
CA GLU A 34 9.64 4.22 8.03
C GLU A 34 8.72 5.43 7.81
N LEU A 35 7.95 5.46 6.71
CA LEU A 35 6.97 6.51 6.46
C LEU A 35 5.86 6.53 7.52
N LYS A 36 5.44 5.36 7.99
CA LYS A 36 4.43 5.24 9.05
C LYS A 36 4.97 5.76 10.37
N VAL A 37 6.19 5.40 10.75
CA VAL A 37 6.84 5.92 11.97
C VAL A 37 7.02 7.43 11.87
N GLU A 38 7.47 7.95 10.72
CA GLU A 38 7.59 9.39 10.47
C GLU A 38 6.23 10.11 10.61
N LEU A 39 5.15 9.51 10.09
CA LEU A 39 3.80 10.06 10.24
C LEU A 39 3.34 10.06 11.71
N ILE A 40 3.65 9.01 12.46
CA ILE A 40 3.27 8.91 13.88
C ILE A 40 4.06 9.91 14.73
N ASP A 41 5.36 10.03 14.47
CA ASP A 41 6.24 10.94 15.20
C ASP A 41 5.87 12.42 14.95
N ARG A 42 5.53 12.76 13.70
CA ARG A 42 5.24 14.14 13.29
C ARG A 42 3.78 14.57 13.52
N PHE A 43 2.82 13.67 13.32
CA PHE A 43 1.38 13.99 13.34
C PHE A 43 0.60 13.23 14.42
N GLY A 44 1.20 12.24 15.07
CA GLY A 44 0.56 11.46 16.13
C GLY A 44 -0.25 10.27 15.62
N LEU A 45 -1.43 10.04 16.20
CA LEU A 45 -2.22 8.85 15.92
C LEU A 45 -2.66 8.78 14.46
N LEU A 46 -2.29 7.70 13.79
CA LEU A 46 -2.70 7.46 12.41
C LEU A 46 -4.20 7.13 12.33
N PRO A 47 -5.00 7.87 11.54
CA PRO A 47 -6.40 7.53 11.34
C PRO A 47 -6.56 6.26 10.50
N ASP A 48 -7.68 5.54 10.66
CA ASP A 48 -7.99 4.32 9.91
C ASP A 48 -7.84 4.49 8.39
N ALA A 49 -8.24 5.66 7.86
CA ALA A 49 -8.12 5.94 6.42
C ALA A 49 -6.67 6.00 5.93
N ALA A 50 -5.75 6.56 6.75
CA ALA A 50 -4.33 6.60 6.44
C ALA A 50 -3.70 5.21 6.58
N ARG A 51 -4.13 4.44 7.59
CA ARG A 51 -3.67 3.06 7.79
C ARG A 51 -4.06 2.17 6.60
N ASN A 52 -5.31 2.27 6.14
CA ASN A 52 -5.78 1.56 4.96
C ASN A 52 -4.97 1.92 3.70
N LEU A 53 -4.58 3.19 3.55
CA LEU A 53 -3.78 3.63 2.41
C LEU A 53 -2.38 2.99 2.41
N LEU A 54 -1.72 2.92 3.57
CA LEU A 54 -0.43 2.23 3.71
C LEU A 54 -0.55 0.73 3.46
N ASP A 55 -1.62 0.10 3.95
CA ASP A 55 -1.88 -1.32 3.77
C ASP A 55 -2.09 -1.68 2.28
N ILE A 56 -2.89 -0.87 1.57
CA ILE A 56 -3.09 -1.00 0.11
C ILE A 56 -1.77 -0.79 -0.64
N ALA A 57 -0.93 0.17 -0.22
CA ALA A 57 0.37 0.38 -0.82
C ALA A 57 1.28 -0.85 -0.63
N ALA A 58 1.31 -1.42 0.57
CA ALA A 58 2.07 -2.64 0.88
C ALA A 58 1.61 -3.83 0.03
N LEU A 59 0.29 -4.05 -0.07
CA LEU A 59 -0.31 -5.09 -0.91
C LEU A 59 0.04 -4.88 -2.40
N ARG A 60 -0.03 -3.64 -2.89
CA ARG A 60 0.39 -3.30 -4.26
C ARG A 60 1.86 -3.59 -4.51
N GLN A 61 2.73 -3.33 -3.55
CA GLN A 61 4.17 -3.62 -3.67
C GLN A 61 4.44 -5.13 -3.72
N GLN A 62 3.80 -5.91 -2.84
CA GLN A 62 3.91 -7.37 -2.87
C GLN A 62 3.41 -7.95 -4.21
N ALA A 63 2.31 -7.42 -4.73
CA ALA A 63 1.77 -7.81 -6.03
C ALA A 63 2.68 -7.43 -7.20
N GLN A 64 3.29 -6.24 -7.18
CA GLN A 64 4.29 -5.86 -8.19
C GLN A 64 5.51 -6.79 -8.16
N LYS A 65 6.01 -7.16 -6.97
CA LYS A 65 7.10 -8.15 -6.83
C LYS A 65 6.74 -9.51 -7.43
N LEU A 66 5.47 -9.90 -7.34
CA LEU A 66 4.94 -11.13 -7.94
C LEU A 66 4.59 -11.01 -9.43
N GLY A 67 4.79 -9.83 -10.05
CA GLY A 67 4.47 -9.57 -11.46
C GLY A 67 2.97 -9.36 -11.75
N VAL A 68 2.16 -9.14 -10.72
CA VAL A 68 0.73 -8.84 -10.85
C VAL A 68 0.58 -7.37 -11.20
N ARG A 69 0.27 -7.09 -12.47
CA ARG A 69 0.17 -5.72 -13.03
C ARG A 69 -1.06 -4.93 -12.56
N LYS A 70 -2.07 -5.58 -11.96
CA LYS A 70 -3.31 -4.92 -11.52
C LYS A 70 -4.00 -5.72 -10.44
N ILE A 71 -4.29 -5.09 -9.30
CA ILE A 71 -5.18 -5.62 -8.27
C ILE A 71 -6.41 -4.71 -8.26
N GLU A 72 -7.56 -5.25 -8.65
CA GLU A 72 -8.85 -4.57 -8.57
C GLU A 72 -9.72 -5.34 -7.56
N GLY A 73 -9.88 -4.78 -6.37
CA GLY A 73 -10.84 -5.27 -5.38
C GLY A 73 -12.14 -4.50 -5.52
N ASN A 74 -13.07 -5.01 -6.34
CA ASN A 74 -14.43 -4.51 -6.38
C ASN A 74 -15.27 -5.33 -5.39
N GLU A 75 -16.26 -4.71 -4.73
CA GLU A 75 -17.16 -5.33 -3.74
C GLU A 75 -18.03 -6.47 -4.32
N LYS A 76 -17.94 -6.71 -5.63
CA LYS A 76 -18.40 -7.92 -6.31
C LYS A 76 -17.21 -8.73 -6.80
N GLY A 77 -16.84 -9.77 -6.04
CA GLY A 77 -16.00 -10.89 -6.44
C GLY A 77 -14.98 -10.64 -7.56
N GLY A 78 -13.81 -10.10 -7.20
CA GLY A 78 -12.67 -10.01 -8.12
C GLY A 78 -12.09 -11.40 -8.39
N THR A 79 -12.35 -11.96 -9.58
CA THR A 79 -11.67 -13.15 -10.08
C THR A 79 -10.17 -12.85 -10.22
N SER A 80 -9.38 -13.28 -9.24
CA SER A 80 -7.92 -13.29 -9.34
C SER A 80 -7.51 -14.38 -10.32
N ASN A 81 -7.25 -13.97 -11.58
CA ASN A 81 -6.66 -14.83 -12.58
C ASN A 81 -5.16 -15.02 -12.25
N LEU A 82 -4.88 -15.88 -11.29
CA LEU A 82 -3.55 -16.25 -10.85
C LEU A 82 -2.88 -17.07 -11.96
N ARG A 83 -2.19 -16.41 -12.90
CA ARG A 83 -1.27 -17.11 -13.82
C ARG A 83 -0.10 -17.64 -12.99
N ARG A 84 -0.27 -18.85 -12.47
CA ARG A 84 0.82 -19.66 -11.90
C ARG A 84 1.93 -19.76 -12.95
N LYS A 85 3.09 -19.16 -12.69
CA LYS A 85 4.31 -19.62 -13.36
C LYS A 85 4.64 -20.98 -12.79
N THR A 86 4.77 -21.95 -13.69
CA THR A 86 5.24 -23.30 -13.44
C THR A 86 6.56 -23.26 -12.67
N THR A 87 6.66 -24.01 -11.58
CA THR A 87 7.94 -24.47 -11.07
C THR A 87 7.72 -25.93 -10.70
N SER A 88 8.17 -26.77 -11.62
CA SER A 88 8.35 -28.20 -11.44
C SER A 88 9.21 -28.41 -10.19
N ILE A 89 8.65 -29.07 -9.17
CA ILE A 89 9.45 -29.69 -8.12
C ILE A 89 9.05 -31.16 -8.11
N ARG A 90 10.07 -31.94 -8.47
CA ARG A 90 10.09 -33.37 -8.76
C ARG A 90 9.68 -34.16 -7.50
N CYS A 91 8.90 -35.22 -7.70
CA CYS A 91 8.74 -36.30 -6.73
C CYS A 91 10.11 -36.82 -6.28
N GLY A 92 10.20 -37.17 -5.00
CA GLY A 92 11.24 -37.98 -4.39
C GLY A 92 10.68 -38.56 -3.11
#